data_AF-A0A3N0YA40-F1
#
_entry.id   AF-A0A3N0YA40-F1
#
_cell.length_a   1.000
_cell.length_b   1.000
_cell.length_c   1.000
_cell.angle_alpha   90.00
_cell.angle_beta   90.00
_cell.angle_gamma   90.00
#
_symmetry.space_group_name_H-M   'P 1'
#
loop_
_entity.id
_entity.type
_entity.pdbx_description
1 polymer ?
#
loop_
_entity_poly.entity_id
_entity_poly.type
_entity_poly.pdbx_seq_one_letter_code
_entity_poly.pdbx_strand_id
1 'polypeptide(L)'
;MELDDGVVYQDDPGTSAIMSERVSGLANSIYREFERLIRKYDEDVVKELMPLVVAVLENLDTVFAENQEHEVELELLKEDNEQLITQYEREKALRKHAEEKFIEFEDSQEQEKKDLQNHLESLGSHSRQLELKIKNYADQISRLEEREAELKREYNSLHLRHTEMIHNYMEHVERIRLQQTGGETSDTGTLGRVRKERPLSLGVFPMSGGSTSLTPDVQGRAETPGTEGWRFNNLSHQRSNASLKLEAEDAPKNREGKDVLEAWDSLANDCKVARLRAGGQCVVQITVVLYIIVRKFIHRTMSGVLAACNYKDVELPDS
;
A
#
# COMPACT_ATOMS: atom_id res chain seq x y z
N MET A 1 -16.30 -33.40 7.49
CA MET A 1 -16.21 -34.82 7.88
C MET A 1 -16.82 -34.88 9.26
N GLU A 2 -18.11 -35.18 9.30
CA GLU A 2 -18.83 -35.51 10.53
C GLU A 2 -18.21 -36.78 11.09
N LEU A 3 -17.91 -36.79 12.38
CA LEU A 3 -17.75 -38.02 13.13
C LEU A 3 -18.77 -37.95 14.26
N ASP A 4 -19.93 -38.51 13.91
CA ASP A 4 -20.83 -39.21 14.80
C ASP A 4 -20.03 -40.31 15.51
N ASP A 5 -19.97 -40.24 16.84
CA ASP A 5 -19.61 -41.38 17.68
C ASP A 5 -20.43 -41.29 18.98
N GLY A 6 -21.74 -41.46 18.83
CA GLY A 6 -22.63 -41.74 19.93
C GLY A 6 -22.37 -43.16 20.46
N VAL A 7 -21.36 -43.31 21.31
CA VAL A 7 -21.20 -44.50 22.14
C VAL A 7 -22.19 -44.40 23.29
N VAL A 8 -23.37 -44.97 23.08
CA VAL A 8 -24.35 -45.25 24.11
C VAL A 8 -23.73 -46.26 25.06
N TYR A 9 -23.30 -45.79 26.24
CA TYR A 9 -23.10 -46.65 27.40
C TYR A 9 -24.47 -47.22 27.77
N GLN A 10 -24.74 -48.42 27.28
CA GLN A 10 -25.83 -49.24 27.80
C GLN A 10 -25.31 -49.84 29.11
N ASP A 11 -25.47 -49.09 30.20
CA ASP A 11 -25.33 -49.66 31.54
C ASP A 11 -26.41 -50.74 31.68
N ASP A 12 -25.96 -51.99 31.74
CA ASP A 12 -26.81 -53.12 32.10
C ASP A 12 -27.06 -53.03 33.61
N PRO A 13 -28.30 -52.73 34.08
CA PRO A 13 -28.58 -52.49 35.50
C PRO A 13 -28.53 -53.77 36.37
N GLY A 14 -27.99 -54.88 35.83
CA GLY A 14 -27.92 -56.19 36.48
C GLY A 14 -26.63 -56.46 37.26
N THR A 15 -25.59 -55.65 37.13
CA THR A 15 -24.26 -55.94 37.70
C THR A 15 -24.04 -55.39 39.12
N SER A 16 -24.91 -54.48 39.57
CA SER A 16 -24.81 -53.80 40.87
C SER A 16 -25.12 -54.71 42.08
N ALA A 17 -25.58 -55.95 41.86
CA ALA A 17 -26.03 -56.86 42.92
C ALA A 17 -25.09 -58.06 43.19
N ILE A 18 -23.80 -57.95 42.87
CA ILE A 18 -22.81 -59.00 43.19
C ILE A 18 -21.96 -58.49 44.36
N MET A 19 -22.20 -59.02 45.56
CA MET A 19 -21.34 -58.72 46.72
C MET A 19 -19.89 -59.01 46.34
N SER A 20 -18.97 -58.15 46.79
CA SER A 20 -17.54 -58.32 46.52
C SER A 20 -17.09 -59.74 46.89
N GLU A 21 -16.36 -60.41 46.00
CA GLU A 21 -15.89 -61.79 46.20
C GLU A 21 -15.08 -61.90 47.51
N ARG A 22 -14.43 -60.81 47.92
CA ARG A 22 -13.72 -60.69 49.20
C ARG A 22 -14.68 -60.62 50.39
N VAL A 23 -15.76 -59.84 50.31
CA VAL A 23 -16.79 -59.72 51.37
C VAL A 23 -17.57 -61.02 51.51
N SER A 24 -17.92 -61.67 50.39
CA SER A 24 -18.53 -63.01 50.37
C SER A 24 -17.61 -64.08 50.98
N GLY A 25 -16.30 -64.06 50.68
CA GLY A 25 -15.33 -64.97 51.29
C GLY A 25 -15.17 -64.79 52.80
N LEU A 26 -15.20 -63.53 53.27
CA LEU A 26 -15.19 -63.20 54.71
C LEU A 26 -16.48 -63.64 55.38
N ALA A 27 -17.63 -63.35 54.78
CA ALA A 27 -18.94 -63.78 55.27
C ALA A 27 -18.98 -65.31 55.45
N ASN A 28 -18.60 -66.08 54.43
CA ASN A 28 -18.55 -67.54 54.49
C ASN A 28 -17.62 -68.07 55.61
N SER A 29 -16.50 -67.40 55.86
CA SER A 29 -15.57 -67.78 56.92
C SER A 29 -16.15 -67.50 58.32
N ILE A 30 -16.81 -66.35 58.48
CA ILE A 30 -17.44 -65.94 59.74
C ILE A 30 -18.65 -66.83 60.06
N TYR A 31 -19.50 -67.11 59.07
CA TYR A 31 -20.64 -68.01 59.25
C TYR A 31 -20.21 -69.45 59.63
N ARG A 32 -19.10 -69.95 59.10
CA ARG A 32 -18.52 -71.26 59.50
C ARG A 32 -18.02 -71.29 60.95
N GLU A 33 -17.49 -70.17 61.46
CA GLU A 33 -17.10 -70.05 62.86
C GLU A 33 -18.32 -69.97 63.78
N PHE A 34 -19.36 -69.21 63.38
CA PHE A 34 -20.61 -69.17 64.12
C PHE A 34 -21.28 -70.54 64.23
N GLU A 35 -21.28 -71.32 63.16
CA GLU A 35 -21.80 -72.68 63.18
C GLU A 35 -21.05 -73.57 64.20
N ARG A 36 -19.72 -73.39 64.35
CA ARG A 36 -18.92 -74.09 65.35
C ARG A 36 -19.18 -73.62 66.78
N LEU A 37 -19.46 -72.33 66.99
CA LEU A 37 -19.82 -71.75 68.28
C LEU A 37 -21.18 -72.25 68.76
N ILE A 38 -22.19 -72.24 67.88
CA ILE A 38 -23.55 -72.72 68.19
C ILE A 38 -23.51 -74.20 68.61
N ARG A 39 -22.69 -75.03 67.96
CA ARG A 39 -22.54 -76.45 68.32
C ARG A 39 -21.93 -76.69 69.71
N LYS A 40 -21.23 -75.72 70.30
CA LYS A 40 -20.52 -75.87 71.58
C LYS A 40 -21.17 -75.12 72.75
N TYR A 41 -21.80 -73.98 72.47
CA TYR A 41 -22.27 -73.03 73.48
C TYR A 41 -23.74 -72.59 73.27
N ASP A 42 -24.47 -73.29 72.40
CA ASP A 42 -25.85 -73.00 72.00
C ASP A 42 -26.03 -71.67 71.23
N GLU A 43 -27.26 -71.43 70.75
CA GLU A 43 -27.60 -70.33 69.85
C GLU A 43 -27.60 -68.96 70.53
N ASP A 44 -27.92 -68.92 71.84
CA ASP A 44 -28.13 -67.67 72.57
C ASP A 44 -26.88 -66.78 72.64
N VAL A 45 -25.69 -67.36 72.52
CA VAL A 45 -24.41 -66.62 72.50
C VAL A 45 -24.22 -65.82 71.21
N VAL A 46 -24.85 -66.24 70.11
CA VAL A 46 -24.65 -65.62 68.78
C VAL A 46 -25.82 -64.70 68.39
N LYS A 47 -26.99 -64.82 69.03
CA LYS A 47 -28.21 -64.06 68.68
C LYS A 47 -28.02 -62.55 68.64
N GLU A 48 -27.30 -61.96 69.60
CA GLU A 48 -27.05 -60.50 69.62
C GLU A 48 -25.87 -60.09 68.74
N LEU A 49 -24.94 -61.00 68.45
CA LEU A 49 -23.74 -60.73 67.66
C LEU A 49 -23.99 -60.82 66.15
N MET A 50 -24.91 -61.69 65.73
CA MET A 50 -25.24 -61.91 64.32
C MET A 50 -25.68 -60.61 63.59
N PRO A 51 -26.61 -59.79 64.13
CA PRO A 51 -27.04 -58.56 63.47
C PRO A 51 -25.90 -57.55 63.30
N LEU A 52 -24.97 -57.48 64.26
CA LEU A 52 -23.81 -56.58 64.20
C LEU A 52 -22.84 -57.02 63.09
N VAL A 53 -22.57 -58.32 62.97
CA VAL A 53 -21.71 -58.84 61.91
C VAL A 53 -22.35 -58.67 60.53
N VAL A 54 -23.67 -58.92 60.40
CA VAL A 54 -24.40 -58.67 59.16
C VAL A 54 -24.30 -57.20 58.78
N ALA A 55 -24.58 -56.28 59.70
CA ALA A 55 -24.47 -54.84 59.45
C ALA A 55 -23.05 -54.41 59.04
N VAL A 56 -21.99 -55.01 59.63
CA VAL A 56 -20.61 -54.75 59.22
C VAL A 56 -20.32 -55.27 57.80
N LEU A 57 -20.79 -56.47 57.46
CA LEU A 57 -20.61 -57.03 56.12
C LEU A 57 -21.38 -56.24 55.05
N GLU A 58 -22.61 -55.80 55.35
CA GLU A 58 -23.40 -54.93 54.48
C GLU A 58 -22.72 -53.58 54.28
N ASN A 59 -22.24 -52.94 55.36
CA ASN A 59 -21.52 -51.67 55.25
C ASN A 59 -20.22 -51.79 54.45
N LEU A 60 -19.48 -52.90 54.62
CA LEU A 60 -18.29 -53.16 53.82
C LEU A 60 -18.64 -53.33 52.35
N ASP A 61 -19.71 -54.06 52.02
CA ASP A 61 -20.15 -54.25 50.65
C ASP A 61 -20.58 -52.94 50.00
N THR A 62 -21.32 -52.09 50.72
CA THR A 62 -21.69 -50.74 50.27
C THR A 62 -20.44 -49.90 49.97
N VAL A 63 -19.45 -49.87 50.88
CA VAL A 63 -18.20 -49.12 50.67
C VAL A 63 -17.39 -49.68 49.49
N PHE A 64 -17.42 -51.00 49.27
CA PHE A 64 -16.78 -51.59 48.09
C PHE A 64 -17.48 -51.18 46.78
N ALA A 65 -18.81 -51.15 46.77
CA ALA A 65 -19.58 -50.70 45.61
C ALA A 65 -19.33 -49.22 45.30
N GLU A 66 -19.38 -48.34 46.30
CA GLU A 66 -19.06 -46.91 46.17
C GLU A 66 -17.62 -46.70 45.66
N ASN A 67 -16.66 -47.48 46.19
CA ASN A 67 -15.27 -47.36 45.75
C ASN A 67 -15.06 -47.83 44.30
N GLN A 68 -15.84 -48.81 43.82
CA GLN A 68 -15.80 -49.25 42.42
C GLN A 68 -16.41 -48.19 41.50
N GLU A 69 -17.50 -47.55 41.91
CA GLU A 69 -18.11 -46.43 41.18
C GLU A 69 -17.11 -45.27 41.04
N HIS A 70 -16.43 -44.89 42.12
CA HIS A 70 -15.39 -43.87 42.07
C HIS A 70 -14.20 -44.25 41.19
N GLU A 71 -13.83 -45.53 41.12
CA GLU A 71 -12.77 -45.99 40.22
C GLU A 71 -13.17 -45.78 38.75
N VAL A 72 -14.42 -46.10 38.40
CA VAL A 72 -14.97 -45.88 37.05
C VAL A 72 -15.05 -44.39 36.72
N GLU A 73 -15.52 -43.56 37.66
CA GLU A 73 -15.57 -42.10 37.47
C GLU A 73 -14.17 -41.52 37.25
N LEU A 74 -13.17 -41.99 37.99
CA LEU A 74 -11.77 -41.59 37.81
C LEU A 74 -11.22 -41.98 36.43
N GLU A 75 -11.61 -43.14 35.89
CA GLU A 75 -11.21 -43.55 34.54
C GLU A 75 -11.86 -42.67 33.47
N LEU A 76 -13.17 -42.40 33.57
CA LEU A 76 -13.87 -41.49 32.66
C LEU A 76 -13.26 -40.07 32.68
N LEU A 77 -12.97 -39.53 33.87
CA LEU A 77 -12.34 -38.22 34.00
C LEU A 77 -10.92 -38.18 33.40
N LYS A 78 -10.18 -39.30 33.46
CA LYS A 78 -8.86 -39.39 32.80
C LYS A 78 -9.01 -39.38 31.28
N GLU A 79 -9.94 -40.15 30.73
CA GLU A 79 -10.22 -40.17 29.29
C GLU A 79 -10.63 -38.78 28.78
N ASP A 80 -11.54 -38.10 29.47
CA ASP A 80 -11.95 -36.72 29.16
C ASP A 80 -10.75 -35.75 29.21
N ASN A 81 -9.85 -35.92 30.18
CA ASN A 81 -8.65 -35.11 30.29
C ASN A 81 -7.70 -35.33 29.10
N GLU A 82 -7.50 -36.58 28.67
CA GLU A 82 -6.68 -36.92 27.50
C GLU A 82 -7.26 -36.34 26.21
N GLN A 83 -8.59 -36.39 26.05
CA GLN A 83 -9.28 -35.75 24.93
C GLN A 83 -9.08 -34.22 24.95
N LEU A 84 -9.23 -33.58 26.12
CA LEU A 84 -9.01 -32.15 26.29
C LEU A 84 -7.57 -31.74 25.96
N ILE A 85 -6.58 -32.53 26.38
CA ILE A 85 -5.17 -32.31 26.05
C ILE A 85 -4.97 -32.37 24.53
N THR A 86 -5.49 -33.40 23.88
CA THR A 86 -5.36 -33.57 22.41
C THR A 86 -5.99 -32.41 21.65
N GLN A 87 -7.17 -31.95 22.06
CA GLN A 87 -7.83 -30.79 21.45
C GLN A 87 -7.05 -29.50 21.69
N TYR A 88 -6.55 -29.29 22.91
CA TYR A 88 -5.72 -28.14 23.26
C TYR A 88 -4.46 -28.08 22.39
N GLU A 89 -3.78 -29.20 22.17
CA GLU A 89 -2.58 -29.26 21.34
C GLU A 89 -2.88 -28.95 19.87
N ARG A 90 -3.98 -29.48 19.32
CA ARG A 90 -4.44 -29.16 17.96
C ARG A 90 -4.71 -27.66 17.82
N GLU A 91 -5.47 -27.06 18.74
CA GLU A 91 -5.80 -25.64 18.70
C GLU A 91 -4.54 -24.77 18.88
N LYS A 92 -3.64 -25.16 19.78
CA LYS A 92 -2.34 -24.49 19.98
C LYS A 92 -1.53 -24.49 18.68
N ALA A 93 -1.50 -25.61 17.95
CA ALA A 93 -0.82 -25.72 16.67
C ALA A 93 -1.47 -24.83 15.59
N LEU A 94 -2.81 -24.83 15.49
CA LEU A 94 -3.54 -23.97 14.55
C LEU A 94 -3.31 -22.49 14.86
N ARG A 95 -3.28 -22.12 16.13
CA ARG A 95 -3.04 -20.74 16.55
C ARG A 95 -1.62 -20.28 16.22
N LYS A 96 -0.62 -21.15 16.42
CA LYS A 96 0.77 -20.87 16.03
C LYS A 96 0.89 -20.69 14.51
N HIS A 97 0.27 -21.57 13.72
CA HIS A 97 0.27 -21.46 12.26
C HIS A 97 -0.40 -20.18 11.75
N ALA A 98 -1.49 -19.76 12.41
CA ALA A 98 -2.16 -18.50 12.09
C ALA A 98 -1.29 -17.28 12.41
N GLU A 99 -0.54 -17.32 13.52
CA GLU A 99 0.40 -16.26 13.91
C GLU A 99 1.58 -16.16 12.94
N GLU A 100 2.16 -17.30 12.52
CA GLU A 100 3.23 -17.34 11.51
C GLU A 100 2.76 -16.70 10.18
N LYS A 101 1.57 -17.07 9.69
CA LYS A 101 0.98 -16.45 8.49
C LYS A 101 0.71 -14.96 8.63
N PHE A 102 0.37 -14.51 9.84
CA PHE A 102 0.11 -13.10 10.08
C PHE A 102 1.40 -12.29 9.97
N ILE A 103 2.50 -12.80 10.51
CA ILE A 103 3.83 -12.18 10.40
C ILE A 103 4.26 -12.11 8.94
N GLU A 104 4.16 -13.20 8.18
CA GLU A 104 4.49 -13.22 6.75
C GLU A 104 3.67 -12.19 5.95
N PHE A 105 2.38 -12.04 6.29
CA PHE A 105 1.51 -11.06 5.67
C PHE A 105 1.91 -9.62 6.03
N GLU A 106 2.22 -9.32 7.30
CA GLU A 106 2.70 -8.00 7.71
C GLU A 106 4.00 -7.62 7.00
N ASP A 107 4.96 -8.54 6.90
CA ASP A 107 6.23 -8.32 6.21
C ASP A 107 6.02 -8.04 4.71
N SER A 108 5.17 -8.82 4.04
CA SER A 108 4.83 -8.60 2.63
C SER A 108 4.18 -7.24 2.42
N GLN A 109 3.25 -6.85 3.30
CA GLN A 109 2.55 -5.56 3.21
C GLN A 109 3.48 -4.38 3.46
N GLU A 110 4.41 -4.49 4.43
CA GLU A 110 5.39 -3.44 4.69
C GLU A 110 6.38 -3.31 3.52
N GLN A 111 6.75 -4.42 2.87
CA GLN A 111 7.56 -4.41 1.65
C GLN A 111 6.84 -3.71 0.48
N GLU A 112 5.58 -4.07 0.19
CA GLU A 112 4.80 -3.40 -0.86
C GLU A 112 4.62 -1.90 -0.58
N LYS A 113 4.35 -1.53 0.67
CA LYS A 113 4.24 -0.13 1.10
C LYS A 113 5.54 0.62 0.87
N LYS A 114 6.69 0.01 1.20
CA LYS A 114 8.01 0.60 0.96
C LYS A 114 8.27 0.80 -0.53
N ASP A 115 7.92 -0.17 -1.37
CA ASP A 115 8.10 -0.08 -2.82
C ASP A 115 7.22 1.01 -3.44
N LEU A 116 5.95 1.10 -3.02
CA LEU A 116 5.06 2.20 -3.42
C LEU A 116 5.58 3.56 -2.97
N GLN A 117 6.11 3.66 -1.75
CA GLN A 117 6.71 4.90 -1.24
C GLN A 117 7.94 5.32 -2.06
N ASN A 118 8.79 4.37 -2.44
CA ASN A 118 9.92 4.63 -3.35
C ASN A 118 9.45 5.12 -4.72
N HIS A 119 8.39 4.52 -5.27
CA HIS A 119 7.79 4.97 -6.53
C HIS A 119 7.24 6.40 -6.43
N LEU A 120 6.56 6.72 -5.34
CA LEU A 120 6.07 8.08 -5.07
C LEU A 120 7.22 9.09 -4.95
N GLU A 121 8.33 8.74 -4.31
CA GLU A 121 9.51 9.60 -4.22
C GLU A 121 10.13 9.83 -5.61
N SER A 122 10.27 8.78 -6.41
CA SER A 122 10.76 8.89 -7.79
C SER A 122 9.86 9.80 -8.64
N LEU A 123 8.54 9.62 -8.60
CA LEU A 123 7.59 10.49 -9.30
C LEU A 123 7.63 11.93 -8.79
N GLY A 124 7.76 12.12 -7.47
CA GLY A 124 7.94 13.43 -6.85
C GLY A 124 9.21 14.13 -7.35
N SER A 125 10.31 13.40 -7.49
CA SER A 125 11.56 13.93 -8.05
C SER A 125 11.41 14.32 -9.53
N HIS A 126 10.71 13.50 -10.32
CA HIS A 126 10.45 13.76 -11.73
C HIS A 126 9.56 14.99 -11.92
N SER A 127 8.52 15.15 -11.09
CA SER A 127 7.67 16.36 -11.09
C SER A 127 8.50 17.62 -10.83
N ARG A 128 9.34 17.63 -9.78
CA ARG A 128 10.22 18.76 -9.48
C ARG A 128 11.17 19.09 -10.64
N GLN A 129 11.68 18.07 -11.33
CA GLN A 129 12.52 18.27 -12.51
C GLN A 129 11.75 18.94 -13.67
N LEU A 130 10.51 18.52 -13.92
CA LEU A 130 9.65 19.12 -14.93
C LEU A 130 9.27 20.56 -14.57
N GLU A 131 8.95 20.84 -13.31
CA GLU A 131 8.70 22.19 -12.82
C GLU A 131 9.88 23.13 -13.06
N LEU A 132 11.11 22.67 -12.81
CA LEU A 132 12.32 23.43 -13.12
C LEU A 132 12.46 23.69 -14.64
N LYS A 133 12.15 22.70 -15.48
CA LYS A 133 12.15 22.91 -16.94
C LYS A 133 11.11 23.95 -17.36
N ILE A 134 9.89 23.89 -16.81
CA ILE A 134 8.84 24.87 -17.08
C ILE A 134 9.31 26.28 -16.70
N LYS A 135 9.90 26.46 -15.51
CA LYS A 135 10.46 27.74 -15.08
C LYS A 135 11.54 28.26 -16.01
N ASN A 136 12.47 27.40 -16.42
CA ASN A 136 13.53 27.78 -17.37
C ASN A 136 12.97 28.23 -18.74
N TYR A 137 11.95 27.54 -19.26
CA TYR A 137 11.31 27.94 -20.52
C TYR A 137 10.50 29.23 -20.37
N ALA A 138 9.81 29.42 -19.23
CA ALA A 138 9.12 30.68 -18.94
C ALA A 138 10.11 31.86 -18.94
N ASP A 139 11.26 31.72 -18.26
CA ASP A 139 12.31 32.74 -18.25
C ASP A 139 12.87 33.01 -19.66
N GLN A 140 13.03 31.97 -20.49
CA GLN A 140 13.46 32.12 -21.87
C GLN A 140 12.45 32.92 -22.70
N ILE A 141 11.16 32.59 -22.56
CA ILE A 141 10.06 33.30 -23.23
C ILE A 141 10.06 34.77 -22.82
N SER A 142 10.12 35.08 -21.52
CA SER A 142 10.13 36.48 -21.04
C SER A 142 11.28 37.29 -21.61
N ARG A 143 12.49 36.71 -21.74
CA ARG A 143 13.64 37.39 -22.37
C ARG A 143 13.44 37.63 -23.87
N LEU A 144 12.70 36.76 -24.56
CA LEU A 144 12.38 36.95 -25.98
C LEU A 144 11.30 38.01 -26.16
N GLU A 145 10.27 37.99 -25.32
CA GLU A 145 9.21 39.00 -25.29
C GLU A 145 9.77 40.41 -25.04
N GLU A 146 10.75 40.55 -24.14
CA GLU A 146 11.43 41.82 -23.88
C GLU A 146 12.17 42.35 -25.12
N ARG A 147 12.90 41.49 -25.83
CA ARG A 147 13.60 41.86 -27.08
C ARG A 147 12.61 42.21 -28.19
N GLU A 148 11.50 41.49 -28.28
CA GLU A 148 10.45 41.80 -29.23
C GLU A 148 9.82 43.17 -28.93
N ALA A 149 9.58 43.48 -27.65
CA ALA A 149 9.07 44.77 -27.22
C ALA A 149 10.06 45.92 -27.51
N GLU A 150 11.37 45.68 -27.37
CA GLU A 150 12.42 46.62 -27.75
C GLU A 150 12.40 46.92 -29.25
N LEU A 151 12.42 45.89 -30.09
CA LEU A 151 12.36 46.05 -31.55
C LEU A 151 11.06 46.76 -31.98
N LYS A 152 9.93 46.47 -31.34
CA LYS A 152 8.67 47.19 -31.57
C LYS A 152 8.78 48.67 -31.21
N ARG A 153 9.43 49.01 -30.09
CA ARG A 153 9.68 50.42 -29.70
C ARG A 153 10.56 51.14 -30.73
N GLU A 154 11.65 50.52 -31.17
CA GLU A 154 12.55 51.09 -32.18
C GLU A 154 11.85 51.28 -33.53
N TYR A 155 11.10 50.28 -33.99
CA TYR A 155 10.30 50.37 -35.22
C TYR A 155 9.29 51.52 -35.15
N ASN A 156 8.54 51.62 -34.04
CA ASN A 156 7.57 52.70 -33.84
C ASN A 156 8.23 54.07 -33.81
N SER A 157 9.40 54.20 -33.17
CA SER A 157 10.18 55.44 -33.15
C SER A 157 10.66 55.85 -34.55
N LEU A 158 11.20 54.90 -35.31
CA LEU A 158 11.64 55.14 -36.68
C LEU A 158 10.46 55.51 -37.59
N HIS A 159 9.33 54.82 -37.44
CA HIS A 159 8.11 55.12 -38.17
C HIS A 159 7.57 56.51 -37.87
N LEU A 160 7.59 56.93 -36.60
CA LEU A 160 7.21 58.28 -36.18
C LEU A 160 8.12 59.32 -36.83
N ARG A 161 9.44 59.14 -36.75
CA ARG A 161 10.42 60.04 -37.40
C ARG A 161 10.22 60.13 -38.92
N HIS A 162 9.95 59.01 -39.58
CA HIS A 162 9.65 58.97 -41.01
C HIS A 162 8.37 59.74 -41.34
N THR A 163 7.32 59.56 -40.53
CA THR A 163 6.05 60.28 -40.68
C THR A 163 6.22 61.78 -40.49
N GLU A 164 6.96 62.19 -39.45
CA GLU A 164 7.32 63.59 -39.20
C GLU A 164 8.11 64.19 -40.38
N MET A 165 9.03 63.43 -40.97
CA MET A 165 9.79 63.88 -42.14
C MET A 165 8.87 64.15 -43.34
N ILE A 166 7.91 63.26 -43.60
CA ILE A 166 6.91 63.45 -44.66
C ILE A 166 6.07 64.69 -44.38
N HIS A 167 5.58 64.85 -43.14
CA HIS A 167 4.77 66.00 -42.78
C HIS A 167 5.54 67.32 -42.95
N ASN A 168 6.77 67.38 -42.43
CA ASN A 168 7.66 68.54 -42.63
C ASN A 168 7.87 68.84 -44.12
N TYR A 169 8.16 67.82 -44.95
CA TYR A 169 8.33 68.01 -46.39
C TYR A 169 7.07 68.56 -47.05
N MET A 170 5.89 68.03 -46.70
CA MET A 170 4.61 68.51 -47.19
C MET A 170 4.38 69.99 -46.83
N GLU A 171 4.63 70.37 -45.57
CA GLU A 171 4.55 71.77 -45.14
C GLU A 171 5.53 72.68 -45.91
N HIS A 172 6.75 72.21 -46.18
CA HIS A 172 7.73 72.95 -46.98
C HIS A 172 7.22 73.20 -48.41
N VAL A 173 6.65 72.18 -49.05
CA VAL A 173 6.06 72.30 -50.39
C VAL A 173 4.87 73.26 -50.38
N GLU A 174 3.99 73.16 -49.39
CA GLU A 174 2.84 74.07 -49.25
C GLU A 174 3.26 75.53 -49.02
N ARG A 175 4.30 75.77 -48.20
CA ARG A 175 4.88 77.10 -48.01
C ARG A 175 5.44 77.69 -49.31
N ILE A 176 6.17 76.89 -50.10
CA ILE A 176 6.69 77.32 -51.41
C ILE A 176 5.52 77.63 -52.37
N ARG A 177 4.49 76.78 -52.40
CA ARG A 177 3.30 77.01 -53.23
C ARG A 177 2.61 78.31 -52.87
N LEU A 178 2.38 78.61 -51.58
CA LEU A 178 1.78 79.87 -51.15
C LEU A 178 2.65 81.09 -51.48
N GLN A 179 3.97 81.00 -51.31
CA GLN A 179 4.88 82.10 -51.65
C GLN A 179 4.92 82.38 -53.16
N GLN A 180 4.79 81.36 -54.00
CA GLN A 180 4.67 81.51 -55.46
C GLN A 180 3.31 82.03 -55.91
N THR A 181 2.23 81.74 -55.16
CA THR A 181 0.86 82.16 -55.53
C THR A 181 0.46 83.50 -54.90
N GLY A 182 1.19 83.98 -53.88
CA GLY A 182 0.99 85.29 -53.22
C GLY A 182 1.99 86.37 -53.65
N GLY A 183 2.84 86.10 -54.64
CA GLY A 183 3.83 87.02 -55.18
C GLY A 183 3.31 87.86 -56.36
N GLU A 184 2.24 88.63 -56.16
CA GLU A 184 1.97 89.78 -57.03
C GLU A 184 2.67 91.01 -56.45
N THR A 185 3.91 91.26 -56.91
CA THR A 185 4.53 92.55 -57.24
C THR A 185 6.06 92.47 -57.11
N SER A 186 6.74 92.70 -58.25
CA SER A 186 8.13 93.21 -58.43
C SER A 186 9.26 92.70 -57.51
N ASP A 187 10.39 92.14 -57.98
CA ASP A 187 11.16 92.47 -59.17
C ASP A 187 12.21 91.38 -59.48
N THR A 188 12.41 91.16 -60.78
CA THR A 188 13.60 90.67 -61.48
C THR A 188 14.91 90.59 -60.68
N GLY A 189 15.57 89.43 -60.69
CA GLY A 189 16.97 89.34 -60.29
C GLY A 189 17.60 87.95 -60.29
N THR A 190 18.20 87.59 -61.42
CA THR A 190 19.30 86.61 -61.56
C THR A 190 18.98 85.11 -61.49
N LEU A 191 18.95 84.53 -62.71
CA LEU A 191 19.29 83.15 -63.03
C LEU A 191 20.53 82.66 -62.25
N GLY A 192 20.30 81.94 -61.16
CA GLY A 192 21.29 81.08 -60.50
C GLY A 192 21.27 79.70 -61.14
N ARG A 193 22.35 79.37 -61.86
CA ARG A 193 22.61 78.13 -62.61
C ARG A 193 22.02 76.86 -61.98
N VAL A 194 21.17 76.20 -62.74
CA VAL A 194 20.80 74.79 -62.60
C VAL A 194 22.07 73.94 -62.57
N ARG A 195 22.48 73.48 -61.38
CA ARG A 195 23.36 72.33 -61.22
C ARG A 195 22.46 71.14 -60.92
N LYS A 196 22.09 70.43 -61.99
CA LYS A 196 21.31 69.19 -61.96
C LYS A 196 22.22 68.07 -61.44
N GLU A 197 22.42 68.02 -60.13
CA GLU A 197 23.07 66.88 -59.48
C GLU A 197 22.01 65.79 -59.28
N ARG A 198 22.21 64.66 -59.97
CA ARG A 198 21.43 63.43 -59.82
C ARG A 198 21.76 62.85 -58.43
N PRO A 199 20.80 62.42 -57.59
CA PRO A 199 21.14 61.78 -56.33
C PRO A 199 21.98 60.53 -56.63
N LEU A 200 23.16 60.44 -55.98
CA LEU A 200 24.09 59.33 -56.13
C LEU A 200 23.34 58.01 -55.90
N SER A 201 23.17 57.27 -57.00
CA SER A 201 22.61 55.94 -57.03
C SER A 201 23.39 54.98 -56.12
N LEU A 202 22.64 54.31 -55.25
CA LEU A 202 22.99 53.07 -54.56
C LEU A 202 23.79 52.14 -55.51
N GLY A 203 25.05 51.84 -55.17
CA GLY A 203 25.88 51.02 -56.04
C GLY A 203 27.20 50.61 -55.41
N VAL A 204 27.17 49.62 -54.51
CA VAL A 204 28.36 48.82 -54.18
C VAL A 204 27.94 47.36 -53.96
N PHE A 205 27.86 46.60 -55.05
CA PHE A 205 28.15 45.17 -55.02
C PHE A 205 29.31 44.94 -56.00
N PRO A 206 30.48 44.44 -55.56
CA PRO A 206 31.52 44.01 -56.49
C PRO A 206 31.07 42.70 -57.14
N MET A 207 30.91 42.71 -58.46
CA MET A 207 30.82 41.49 -59.24
C MET A 207 32.17 40.76 -59.22
N SER A 208 32.09 39.46 -58.96
CA SER A 208 33.18 38.49 -59.00
C SER A 208 33.79 38.40 -60.39
N GLY A 209 35.08 38.74 -60.50
CA GLY A 209 35.94 38.41 -61.64
C GLY A 209 36.85 37.24 -61.24
N GLY A 210 36.72 36.12 -61.93
CA GLY A 210 37.47 34.89 -61.63
C GLY A 210 38.94 34.93 -62.07
N SER A 211 39.77 34.16 -61.37
CA SER A 211 40.49 33.00 -61.94
C SER A 211 41.46 32.39 -60.91
N THR A 212 41.26 31.09 -60.69
CA THR A 212 42.24 30.00 -60.52
C THR A 212 43.52 30.23 -59.71
N SER A 213 43.71 29.40 -58.66
CA SER A 213 44.82 28.42 -58.56
C SER A 213 45.36 28.26 -57.11
N LEU A 214 45.16 27.06 -56.55
CA LEU A 214 45.99 26.31 -55.58
C LEU A 214 46.07 26.75 -54.09
N THR A 215 45.64 25.81 -53.24
CA THR A 215 45.77 25.62 -51.77
C THR A 215 47.23 25.56 -51.24
N PRO A 216 47.57 25.46 -49.92
CA PRO A 216 46.78 25.51 -48.66
C PRO A 216 47.41 26.31 -47.44
N ASP A 217 46.67 26.36 -46.33
CA ASP A 217 47.05 26.38 -44.89
C ASP A 217 47.20 27.68 -44.03
N VAL A 218 46.41 27.66 -42.95
CA VAL A 218 46.45 28.22 -41.57
C VAL A 218 47.22 29.52 -41.21
N GLN A 219 46.43 30.52 -40.77
CA GLN A 219 46.50 31.26 -39.49
C GLN A 219 46.40 32.80 -39.64
N GLY A 220 45.35 33.39 -39.05
CA GLY A 220 45.40 34.79 -38.59
C GLY A 220 44.22 35.71 -38.94
N ARG A 221 43.15 35.61 -38.14
CA ARG A 221 42.38 36.72 -37.55
C ARG A 221 42.01 37.93 -38.43
N ALA A 222 40.73 38.02 -38.80
CA ALA A 222 39.99 39.28 -38.86
C ALA A 222 38.50 39.01 -38.60
N GLU A 223 38.05 39.34 -37.39
CA GLU A 223 36.65 39.30 -36.98
C GLU A 223 35.91 40.50 -37.60
N THR A 224 34.81 40.24 -38.30
CA THR A 224 33.75 41.24 -38.52
C THR A 224 32.46 40.71 -37.90
N PRO A 225 32.03 41.25 -36.74
CA PRO A 225 30.83 40.81 -36.05
C PRO A 225 29.56 41.25 -36.80
N GLY A 226 28.64 40.33 -37.08
CA GLY A 226 27.27 40.74 -37.40
C GLY A 226 26.42 39.89 -38.36
N THR A 227 26.77 38.63 -38.70
CA THR A 227 25.90 37.90 -39.67
C THR A 227 25.88 36.37 -39.55
N GLU A 228 25.99 35.81 -38.35
CA GLU A 228 26.02 34.33 -38.17
C GLU A 228 24.93 33.73 -37.27
N GLY A 229 23.83 34.45 -37.01
CA GLY A 229 22.71 33.97 -36.17
C GLY A 229 21.79 32.91 -36.79
N TRP A 230 21.92 32.57 -38.08
CA TRP A 230 21.04 31.60 -38.76
C TRP A 230 21.84 30.55 -39.52
N ARG A 231 22.64 29.76 -38.79
CA ARG A 231 23.14 28.48 -39.29
C ARG A 231 22.48 27.39 -38.47
N PHE A 232 21.46 26.77 -39.05
CA PHE A 232 20.93 25.48 -38.59
C PHE A 232 22.07 24.47 -38.69
N ASN A 233 22.78 24.21 -37.60
CA ASN A 233 23.83 23.20 -37.58
C ASN A 233 23.24 21.90 -37.05
N ASN A 234 22.81 21.05 -37.99
CA ASN A 234 22.71 19.62 -37.77
C ASN A 234 23.89 19.00 -38.50
N LEU A 235 24.94 18.59 -37.76
CA LEU A 235 25.78 17.46 -38.13
C LEU A 235 26.56 16.98 -36.88
N SER A 236 26.06 15.88 -36.33
CA SER A 236 26.84 14.71 -35.90
C SER A 236 28.05 14.88 -34.93
N HIS A 237 27.81 14.38 -33.71
CA HIS A 237 28.75 13.67 -32.83
C HIS A 237 29.66 14.46 -31.87
N GLN A 238 29.16 14.68 -30.64
CA GLN A 238 29.85 14.08 -29.49
C GLN A 238 29.03 12.91 -28.94
N ARG A 239 29.72 11.78 -28.79
CA ARG A 239 29.22 10.46 -28.40
C ARG A 239 28.51 10.48 -27.04
N SER A 240 27.28 9.97 -27.01
CA SER A 240 26.72 9.28 -25.84
C SER A 240 25.97 8.06 -26.35
N ASN A 241 26.43 6.87 -25.93
CA ASN A 241 25.96 5.58 -26.40
C ASN A 241 24.57 5.24 -25.85
N ALA A 242 23.62 4.91 -26.72
CA ALA A 242 22.66 3.82 -26.52
C ALA A 242 21.88 3.62 -27.84
N SER A 243 22.10 2.47 -28.47
CA SER A 243 21.51 2.08 -29.74
C SER A 243 20.08 1.58 -29.53
N LEU A 244 19.11 2.10 -30.28
CA LEU A 244 17.88 1.36 -30.59
C LEU A 244 17.70 1.39 -32.11
N LYS A 245 17.84 0.21 -32.69
CA LYS A 245 17.73 -0.08 -34.11
C LYS A 245 16.26 -0.43 -34.37
N LEU A 246 15.55 0.45 -35.07
CA LEU A 246 14.23 0.17 -35.64
C LEU A 246 14.44 -0.23 -37.09
N GLU A 247 14.23 -1.51 -37.39
CA GLU A 247 13.95 -1.99 -38.74
C GLU A 247 12.44 -1.86 -38.98
N ALA A 248 12.09 -1.35 -40.14
CA ALA A 248 10.72 -1.20 -40.62
C ALA A 248 10.22 -2.52 -41.23
N GLU A 249 8.94 -2.84 -41.06
CA GLU A 249 7.96 -3.02 -42.16
C GLU A 249 6.62 -3.58 -41.65
N ASP A 250 5.58 -3.21 -42.41
CA ASP A 250 4.18 -3.68 -42.48
C ASP A 250 3.14 -3.38 -41.37
N ALA A 251 2.15 -2.57 -41.76
CA ALA A 251 0.86 -2.40 -41.09
C ALA A 251 -0.09 -3.59 -41.36
N PRO A 252 -1.04 -3.90 -40.45
CA PRO A 252 -2.42 -3.68 -40.86
C PRO A 252 -3.38 -3.19 -39.75
N LYS A 253 -4.12 -2.14 -40.11
CA LYS A 253 -5.57 -1.90 -39.88
C LYS A 253 -6.20 -2.44 -38.56
N ASN A 254 -6.50 -1.46 -37.71
CA ASN A 254 -7.84 -1.18 -37.18
C ASN A 254 -8.42 -2.18 -36.16
N ARG A 255 -7.92 -2.19 -34.90
CA ARG A 255 -8.57 -2.85 -33.74
C ARG A 255 -8.29 -2.20 -32.36
N GLU A 256 -8.06 -0.90 -32.25
CA GLU A 256 -7.69 -0.29 -30.94
C GLU A 256 -8.86 0.15 -30.04
N GLY A 257 -10.11 -0.01 -30.48
CA GLY A 257 -11.28 0.43 -29.69
C GLY A 257 -11.79 -0.59 -28.65
N LYS A 258 -11.31 -1.84 -28.66
CA LYS A 258 -11.84 -2.93 -27.82
C LYS A 258 -10.97 -3.26 -26.61
N ASP A 259 -9.66 -3.18 -26.76
CA ASP A 259 -8.71 -3.50 -25.67
C ASP A 259 -8.76 -2.51 -24.51
N VAL A 260 -9.04 -1.24 -24.79
CA VAL A 260 -9.11 -0.21 -23.73
C VAL A 260 -10.34 -0.45 -22.85
N LEU A 261 -11.49 -0.78 -23.44
CA LEU A 261 -12.72 -1.03 -22.68
C LEU A 261 -12.63 -2.33 -21.87
N GLU A 262 -12.05 -3.40 -22.43
CA GLU A 262 -11.80 -4.64 -21.70
C GLU A 262 -10.75 -4.47 -20.60
N ALA A 263 -9.73 -3.61 -20.78
CA ALA A 263 -8.74 -3.29 -19.75
C ALA A 263 -9.33 -2.46 -18.60
N TRP A 264 -10.24 -1.53 -18.88
CA TRP A 264 -10.94 -0.77 -17.84
C TRP A 264 -11.92 -1.64 -17.04
N ASP A 265 -12.64 -2.54 -17.72
CA ASP A 265 -13.52 -3.50 -17.05
C ASP A 265 -12.71 -4.51 -16.22
N SER A 266 -11.55 -4.97 -16.70
CA SER A 266 -10.66 -5.85 -15.93
C SER A 266 -10.08 -5.14 -14.70
N LEU A 267 -9.63 -3.89 -14.81
CA LEU A 267 -9.11 -3.12 -13.68
C LEU A 267 -10.20 -2.77 -12.66
N ALA A 268 -11.43 -2.49 -13.13
CA ALA A 268 -12.58 -2.27 -12.26
C ALA A 268 -13.00 -3.56 -11.52
N ASN A 269 -12.91 -4.71 -12.19
CA ASN A 269 -13.16 -6.02 -11.59
C ASN A 269 -12.07 -6.40 -10.58
N ASP A 270 -10.80 -6.14 -10.88
CA ASP A 270 -9.68 -6.34 -9.94
C ASP A 270 -9.80 -5.45 -8.71
N CYS A 271 -10.22 -4.19 -8.88
CA CYS A 271 -10.48 -3.27 -7.77
C CYS A 271 -11.69 -3.72 -6.92
N LYS A 272 -12.70 -4.35 -7.54
CA LYS A 272 -13.87 -4.91 -6.86
C LYS A 272 -13.53 -6.20 -6.11
N VAL A 273 -12.70 -7.07 -6.69
CA VAL A 273 -12.17 -8.29 -6.05
C VAL A 273 -11.22 -7.93 -4.91
N ALA A 274 -10.36 -6.93 -5.08
CA ALA A 274 -9.52 -6.40 -4.00
C ALA A 274 -10.37 -5.79 -2.87
N ARG A 275 -11.49 -5.12 -3.18
CA ARG A 275 -12.40 -4.56 -2.17
C ARG A 275 -13.25 -5.62 -1.46
N LEU A 276 -13.62 -6.71 -2.14
CA LEU A 276 -14.28 -7.87 -1.53
C LEU A 276 -13.30 -8.71 -0.69
N ARG A 277 -12.04 -8.84 -1.15
CA ARG A 277 -10.97 -9.52 -0.41
C ARG A 277 -10.51 -8.71 0.80
N ALA A 278 -10.38 -7.39 0.67
CA ALA A 278 -10.12 -6.46 1.77
C ALA A 278 -11.33 -6.34 2.71
N GLY A 279 -12.56 -6.37 2.21
CA GLY A 279 -13.77 -6.41 3.05
C GLY A 279 -13.86 -7.69 3.88
N GLY A 280 -13.58 -8.85 3.27
CA GLY A 280 -13.48 -10.13 3.98
C GLY A 280 -12.31 -10.17 4.97
N GLN A 281 -11.14 -9.66 4.59
CA GLN A 281 -9.97 -9.56 5.48
C GLN A 281 -10.19 -8.55 6.61
N CYS A 282 -10.86 -7.43 6.40
CA CYS A 282 -11.23 -6.49 7.45
C CYS A 282 -12.27 -7.09 8.41
N VAL A 283 -13.26 -7.85 7.93
CA VAL A 283 -14.24 -8.51 8.81
C VAL A 283 -13.59 -9.64 9.62
N VAL A 284 -12.67 -10.40 9.03
CA VAL A 284 -11.90 -11.44 9.74
C VAL A 284 -10.89 -10.81 10.71
N GLN A 285 -10.20 -9.73 10.34
CA GLN A 285 -9.32 -9.00 11.26
C GLN A 285 -10.10 -8.33 12.39
N ILE A 286 -11.25 -7.71 12.12
CA ILE A 286 -12.10 -7.11 13.15
C ILE A 286 -12.64 -8.18 14.09
N THR A 287 -13.10 -9.33 13.59
CA THR A 287 -13.57 -10.42 14.45
C THR A 287 -12.45 -11.06 15.27
N VAL A 288 -11.25 -11.24 14.71
CA VAL A 288 -10.08 -11.74 15.45
C VAL A 288 -9.59 -10.73 16.49
N VAL A 289 -9.53 -9.44 16.16
CA VAL A 289 -9.15 -8.38 17.10
C VAL A 289 -10.21 -8.23 18.20
N LEU A 290 -11.49 -8.25 17.86
CA LEU A 290 -12.58 -8.20 18.84
C LEU A 290 -12.57 -9.44 19.75
N TYR A 291 -12.29 -10.63 19.20
CA TYR A 291 -12.12 -11.86 19.98
C TYR A 291 -10.91 -11.79 20.93
N ILE A 292 -9.78 -11.24 20.49
CA ILE A 292 -8.59 -11.03 21.34
C ILE A 292 -8.88 -10.01 22.46
N ILE A 293 -9.58 -8.92 22.14
CA ILE A 293 -9.97 -7.88 23.12
C ILE A 293 -10.94 -8.47 24.15
N VAL A 294 -11.98 -9.18 23.71
CA VAL A 294 -12.96 -9.82 24.60
C VAL A 294 -12.28 -10.89 25.48
N ARG A 295 -11.39 -11.71 24.92
CA ARG A 295 -10.62 -12.70 25.69
C ARG A 295 -9.68 -12.06 26.72
N LYS A 296 -8.98 -10.97 26.37
CA LYS A 296 -8.16 -10.21 27.33
C LYS A 296 -9.01 -9.54 28.41
N PHE A 297 -10.19 -9.03 28.06
CA PHE A 297 -11.11 -8.43 29.01
C PHE A 297 -11.64 -9.47 30.01
N ILE A 298 -12.11 -10.62 29.52
CA ILE A 298 -12.59 -11.75 30.35
C ILE A 298 -11.47 -12.27 31.25
N HIS A 299 -10.26 -12.44 30.74
CA HIS A 299 -9.14 -12.90 31.56
C HIS A 299 -8.79 -11.89 32.67
N ARG A 300 -8.86 -10.58 32.38
CA ARG A 300 -8.55 -9.53 33.35
C ARG A 300 -9.65 -9.36 34.40
N THR A 301 -10.92 -9.54 34.04
CA THR A 301 -12.03 -9.54 35.00
C THR A 301 -12.03 -10.80 35.86
N MET A 302 -11.81 -11.99 35.29
CA MET A 302 -11.71 -13.23 36.08
C MET A 302 -10.50 -13.23 37.01
N SER A 303 -9.35 -12.72 36.57
CA SER A 303 -8.16 -12.59 37.42
C SER A 303 -8.36 -11.56 38.54
N GLY A 304 -9.15 -10.51 38.31
CA GLY A 304 -9.53 -9.54 39.35
C GLY A 304 -10.54 -10.11 40.35
N VAL A 305 -11.47 -10.96 39.91
CA VAL A 305 -12.45 -11.63 40.77
C VAL A 305 -11.76 -12.70 41.64
N LEU A 306 -10.83 -13.49 41.10
CA LEU A 306 -10.01 -14.42 41.90
C LEU A 306 -9.13 -13.70 42.93
N ALA A 307 -8.61 -12.52 42.61
CA ALA A 307 -7.84 -11.71 43.55
C ALA A 307 -8.73 -11.12 44.67
N ALA A 308 -9.98 -10.75 44.35
CA ALA A 308 -10.94 -10.25 45.33
C ALA A 308 -11.54 -11.34 46.23
N CYS A 309 -11.68 -12.58 45.74
CA CYS A 309 -12.10 -13.73 46.54
C CYS A 309 -11.00 -14.17 47.52
N ASN A 310 -9.73 -14.20 47.11
CA ASN A 310 -8.61 -14.53 48.01
C ASN A 310 -8.37 -13.49 49.12
N TYR A 311 -8.92 -12.27 49.01
CA TYR A 311 -8.78 -11.24 50.02
C TYR A 311 -9.88 -11.29 51.10
N LYS A 312 -10.95 -12.08 50.91
CA LYS A 312 -12.04 -12.20 51.90
C LYS A 312 -11.86 -13.33 52.91
N ASP A 313 -10.93 -14.26 52.69
CA ASP A 313 -10.67 -15.40 53.59
C ASP A 313 -9.59 -15.12 54.66
N VAL A 314 -9.12 -13.88 54.82
CA VAL A 314 -8.03 -13.51 55.77
C VAL A 314 -8.49 -12.62 56.95
N GLU A 315 -9.77 -12.21 57.02
CA GLU A 315 -10.29 -11.45 58.17
C GLU A 315 -11.39 -12.21 58.94
N LEU A 316 -10.97 -13.20 59.73
CA LEU A 316 -11.76 -13.73 60.84
C LEU A 316 -10.98 -13.45 62.14
N PRO A 317 -11.43 -12.51 62.99
CA PRO A 317 -10.81 -12.31 64.30
C PRO A 317 -11.34 -13.38 65.27
N ASP A 318 -10.42 -14.11 65.89
CA ASP A 318 -10.68 -14.89 67.10
C ASP A 318 -11.27 -13.98 68.20
N SER A 319 -12.51 -14.26 68.60
CA SER A 319 -13.07 -13.99 69.93
C SER A 319 -14.39 -14.73 70.11
#